data_AF-A0A7R9NBR2-F1
#
_entry.id   AF-A0A7R9NBR2-F1
#
_cell.length_a   1.000
_cell.length_b   1.000
_cell.length_c   1.000
_cell.angle_alpha   90.00
_cell.angle_beta   90.00
_cell.angle_gamma   90.00
#
_symmetry.space_group_name_H-M   'P 1'
#
loop_
_entity.id
_entity.type
_entity.pdbx_description
1 polymer ?
#
loop_
_entity_poly.entity_id
_entity_poly.type
_entity_poly.pdbx_seq_one_letter_code
_entity_poly.pdbx_strand_id
1 'polypeptide(L)'
;MAAKGDLGMVIDLDRVHLRVEGLTAFEILIAESQERMVLEVKPENVEKVLMIAEKYDLDASVIGELTRDKNYTVLHRGANRCRYPCASLVRRCTHERETIKTASPI
;
A
#
# COMPACT_ATOMS: atom_id res chain seq x y z
N MET A 1 5.13 -4.24 3.17
CA MET A 1 5.49 -5.02 1.97
C MET A 1 6.86 -4.58 1.46
N ALA A 2 6.97 -3.61 0.54
CA ALA A 2 8.25 -3.22 -0.09
C ALA A 2 9.37 -2.82 0.88
N ALA A 3 9.12 -1.86 1.79
CA ALA A 3 10.17 -1.38 2.71
C ALA A 3 10.73 -2.48 3.63
N LYS A 4 9.91 -3.48 4.00
CA LYS A 4 10.36 -4.63 4.82
C LYS A 4 11.32 -5.53 4.05
N GLY A 5 11.19 -5.59 2.72
CA GLY A 5 12.07 -6.35 1.83
C GLY A 5 13.24 -5.55 1.26
N ASP A 6 13.47 -4.31 1.72
CA ASP A 6 14.47 -3.38 1.14
C ASP A 6 14.24 -3.09 -0.36
N LEU A 7 12.97 -3.05 -0.76
CA LEU A 7 12.52 -2.81 -2.13
C LEU A 7 11.70 -1.51 -2.23
N GLY A 8 11.49 -1.06 -3.46
CA GLY A 8 10.52 -0.04 -3.85
C GLY A 8 9.25 -0.67 -4.42
N MET A 9 8.34 0.16 -4.89
CA MET A 9 7.18 -0.28 -5.68
C MET A 9 6.73 0.81 -6.65
N VAL A 10 6.17 0.38 -7.77
CA VAL A 10 5.41 1.23 -8.68
C VAL A 10 3.96 0.76 -8.63
N ILE A 11 3.04 1.66 -8.32
CA ILE A 11 1.60 1.39 -8.34
C ILE A 11 0.91 2.32 -9.34
N ASP A 12 -0.08 1.77 -10.03
CA ASP A 12 -0.92 2.46 -11.00
C ASP A 12 -2.35 2.53 -10.46
N LEU A 13 -2.77 3.74 -10.07
CA LEU A 13 -4.08 3.97 -9.46
C LEU A 13 -5.23 3.77 -10.44
N ASP A 14 -4.97 3.82 -11.75
CA ASP A 14 -6.00 3.56 -12.77
C ASP A 14 -6.45 2.09 -12.77
N ARG A 15 -5.69 1.19 -12.11
CA ARG A 15 -5.99 -0.25 -12.00
C ARG A 15 -6.70 -0.61 -10.69
N VAL A 16 -6.86 0.35 -9.78
CA VAL A 16 -7.56 0.14 -8.51
C VAL A 16 -9.07 0.19 -8.75
N HIS A 17 -9.81 -0.79 -8.27
CA HIS A 17 -11.27 -0.77 -8.34
C HIS A 17 -11.83 0.33 -7.44
N LEU A 18 -12.53 1.31 -8.04
CA LEU A 18 -13.13 2.44 -7.33
C LEU A 18 -14.64 2.29 -7.27
N ARG A 19 -15.23 2.61 -6.12
CA ARG A 19 -16.70 2.69 -5.95
C ARG A 19 -17.28 4.05 -6.35
N VAL A 20 -16.44 5.09 -6.38
CA VAL A 20 -16.81 6.47 -6.68
C VAL A 20 -15.84 6.99 -7.73
N GLU A 21 -16.38 7.58 -8.78
CA GLU A 21 -15.59 8.21 -9.84
C GLU A 21 -15.05 9.58 -9.42
N GLY A 22 -14.05 10.08 -10.15
CA GLY A 22 -13.56 11.45 -9.98
C GLY A 22 -12.64 11.68 -8.78
N LEU A 23 -12.29 10.63 -8.02
CA LEU A 23 -11.35 10.72 -6.92
C LEU A 23 -9.96 11.18 -7.39
N THR A 24 -9.33 12.02 -6.59
CA THR A 24 -7.95 12.43 -6.78
C THR A 24 -6.98 11.29 -6.42
N ALA A 25 -5.74 11.39 -6.91
CA ALA A 25 -4.71 10.39 -6.56
C ALA A 25 -4.50 10.27 -5.04
N PHE A 26 -4.57 11.39 -4.33
CA PHE A 26 -4.43 11.43 -2.88
C PHE A 26 -5.56 10.67 -2.20
N GLU A 27 -6.82 10.95 -2.56
CA GLU A 27 -7.99 10.29 -1.98
C GLU A 27 -7.97 8.78 -2.21
N ILE A 28 -7.57 8.32 -3.40
CA ILE A 28 -7.44 6.88 -3.69
C ILE A 28 -6.38 6.23 -2.79
N LEU A 29 -5.23 6.89 -2.59
CA LEU A 29 -4.10 6.35 -1.81
C LEU A 29 -4.40 6.22 -0.32
N ILE A 30 -5.02 7.24 0.28
CA ILE A 30 -5.28 7.29 1.71
C ILE A 30 -6.65 6.73 2.09
N ALA A 31 -7.46 6.33 1.11
CA ALA A 31 -8.77 5.73 1.39
C ALA A 31 -8.60 4.53 2.32
N GLU A 32 -9.39 4.51 3.40
CA GLU A 32 -9.51 3.39 4.34
C GLU A 32 -10.83 2.64 4.13
N SER A 33 -11.18 2.39 2.87
CA SER A 33 -12.33 1.56 2.55
C SER A 33 -12.14 0.14 3.11
N GLN A 34 -13.23 -0.42 3.60
CA GLN A 34 -13.27 -1.74 4.21
C GLN A 34 -13.12 -2.85 3.16
N GLU A 35 -12.84 -4.06 3.64
CA GLU A 35 -12.82 -5.30 2.84
C GLU A 35 -11.81 -5.27 1.69
N ARG A 36 -10.60 -4.75 1.95
CA ARG A 36 -9.49 -4.76 0.98
C ARG A 36 -8.36 -5.66 1.43
N MET A 37 -7.75 -6.34 0.48
CA MET A 37 -6.55 -7.15 0.67
C MET A 37 -5.49 -6.77 -0.36
N VAL A 38 -4.22 -6.80 0.05
CA VAL A 38 -3.07 -6.62 -0.85
C VAL A 38 -2.22 -7.87 -0.80
N LEU A 39 -1.87 -8.42 -1.96
CA LEU A 39 -1.08 -9.65 -2.09
C LEU A 39 0.22 -9.38 -2.85
N GLU A 40 1.31 -9.94 -2.36
CA GLU A 40 2.57 -10.05 -3.10
C GLU A 40 2.61 -11.43 -3.76
N VAL A 41 2.63 -11.48 -5.08
CA VAL A 41 2.50 -12.71 -5.86
C VAL A 41 3.64 -12.78 -6.87
N LYS A 42 4.28 -13.95 -6.99
CA LYS A 42 5.27 -14.17 -8.05
C LYS A 42 4.60 -14.09 -9.43
N PRO A 43 5.26 -13.52 -10.46
CA PRO A 43 4.65 -13.33 -11.78
C PRO A 43 4.00 -14.59 -12.36
N GLU A 44 4.65 -15.75 -12.22
CA GLU A 44 4.17 -17.04 -12.71
C GLU A 44 2.89 -17.56 -12.02
N ASN A 45 2.50 -16.98 -10.87
CA ASN A 45 1.32 -17.39 -10.11
C ASN A 45 0.18 -16.37 -10.18
N VAL A 46 0.37 -15.22 -10.84
CA VAL A 46 -0.63 -14.13 -10.89
C VAL A 46 -1.97 -14.63 -11.45
N GLU A 47 -1.93 -15.29 -12.59
CA GLU A 47 -3.14 -15.82 -13.24
C GLU A 47 -3.88 -16.81 -12.34
N LYS A 48 -3.15 -17.68 -11.64
CA LYS A 48 -3.73 -18.61 -10.67
C LYS A 48 -4.45 -17.89 -9.52
N VAL A 49 -3.87 -16.81 -9.00
CA VAL A 49 -4.51 -16.01 -7.94
C VAL A 49 -5.77 -15.33 -8.46
N LEU A 50 -5.73 -14.75 -9.67
CA LEU A 50 -6.90 -14.12 -10.28
C LEU A 50 -8.03 -15.12 -10.53
N MET A 51 -7.73 -16.32 -11.04
CA MET A 51 -8.72 -17.39 -11.19
C MET A 51 -9.36 -17.81 -9.86
N ILE A 52 -8.58 -17.82 -8.77
CA ILE A 52 -9.12 -18.12 -7.44
C ILE A 52 -10.06 -16.99 -6.99
N ALA A 53 -9.68 -15.73 -7.17
CA ALA A 53 -10.53 -14.59 -6.83
C ALA A 53 -11.87 -14.64 -7.60
N GLU A 54 -11.81 -14.89 -8.91
CA GLU A 54 -12.98 -15.04 -9.78
C GLU A 54 -13.89 -16.19 -9.33
N LYS A 55 -13.33 -17.35 -8.96
CA LYS A 55 -14.11 -18.48 -8.44
C LYS A 55 -14.97 -18.12 -7.21
N TYR A 56 -14.51 -17.16 -6.40
CA TYR A 56 -15.22 -16.70 -5.20
C TYR A 56 -15.94 -15.36 -5.41
N ASP A 57 -16.10 -14.91 -6.65
CA ASP A 57 -16.78 -13.65 -7.01
C ASP A 57 -16.14 -12.41 -6.35
N LEU A 58 -14.81 -12.40 -6.29
CA LEU A 58 -14.01 -11.31 -5.74
C LEU A 58 -13.33 -10.52 -6.85
N ASP A 59 -13.51 -9.20 -6.85
CA ASP A 59 -12.78 -8.29 -7.73
C ASP A 59 -11.28 -8.28 -7.37
N ALA A 60 -10.43 -8.58 -8.35
CA ALA A 60 -8.98 -8.56 -8.18
C ALA A 60 -8.28 -8.00 -9.41
N SER A 61 -7.26 -7.17 -9.19
CA SER A 61 -6.44 -6.59 -10.25
C SER A 61 -4.98 -6.49 -9.83
N VAL A 62 -4.09 -6.56 -10.82
CA VAL A 62 -2.66 -6.28 -10.62
C VAL A 62 -2.44 -4.78 -10.68
N ILE A 63 -2.29 -4.17 -9.50
CA ILE A 63 -2.17 -2.71 -9.36
C ILE A 63 -0.73 -2.18 -9.47
N GLY A 64 0.29 -3.05 -9.52
CA GLY A 64 1.67 -2.61 -9.52
C GLY A 64 2.70 -3.73 -9.37
N GLU A 65 3.95 -3.34 -9.19
CA GLU A 65 5.10 -4.25 -9.06
C GLU A 65 6.12 -3.76 -8.03
N LEU A 66 6.91 -4.68 -7.48
CA LEU A 66 8.05 -4.36 -6.61
C LEU A 66 9.29 -4.04 -7.45
N THR A 67 10.04 -3.03 -7.03
CA THR A 67 11.21 -2.53 -7.75
C THR A 67 12.46 -2.54 -6.89
N ARG A 68 13.63 -2.58 -7.53
CA ARG A 68 14.93 -2.52 -6.83
C ARG A 68 15.40 -1.10 -6.53
N ASP A 69 14.73 -0.09 -7.06
CA ASP A 69 15.14 1.33 -6.96
C ASP A 69 14.77 1.98 -5.61
N LYS A 70 14.08 1.23 -4.73
CA LYS A 70 13.72 1.61 -3.35
C LYS A 70 12.80 2.84 -3.24
N ASN A 71 12.15 3.23 -4.33
CA ASN A 71 11.16 4.31 -4.30
C ASN A 71 9.74 3.76 -4.28
N TYR A 72 8.87 4.45 -3.55
CA TYR A 72 7.43 4.37 -3.67
C TYR A 72 7.00 5.32 -4.78
N THR A 73 6.58 4.76 -5.92
CA THR A 73 6.16 5.51 -7.10
C THR A 73 4.67 5.30 -7.34
N VAL A 74 3.93 6.38 -7.52
CA VAL A 74 2.49 6.35 -7.78
C VAL A 74 2.19 7.00 -9.13
N LEU A 75 1.51 6.26 -10.00
CA LEU A 75 1.01 6.71 -11.29
C LEU A 75 -0.52 6.89 -11.21
N HIS A 76 -1.04 7.94 -11.83
CA HIS A 76 -2.49 8.13 -11.99
C HIS A 76 -2.76 9.00 -13.21
N ARG A 77 -3.55 8.47 -14.16
CA ARG A 77 -3.87 9.07 -15.46
C ARG A 77 -2.61 9.40 -16.26
N GLY A 78 -1.70 8.43 -16.35
CA GLY A 78 -0.45 8.53 -17.11
C GLY A 78 0.62 9.46 -16.52
N ALA A 79 0.37 10.09 -15.37
CA ALA A 79 1.33 11.02 -14.73
C ALA A 79 1.86 10.47 -13.41
N ASN A 80 3.13 10.76 -13.12
CA ASN A 80 3.73 10.48 -11.82
C ASN A 80 3.22 11.48 -10.78
N ARG A 81 2.52 10.96 -9.76
CA ARG A 81 1.93 11.75 -8.66
C ARG A 81 2.81 11.78 -7.42
N CYS A 82 3.65 10.77 -7.25
CA CYS A 82 4.55 10.67 -6.11
C CYS A 82 5.73 9.79 -6.49
N ARG A 83 6.93 10.23 -6.13
CA ARG A 83 8.14 9.40 -6.10
C ARG A 83 8.89 9.74 -4.83
N TYR A 84 8.91 8.81 -3.88
CA TYR A 84 9.49 9.07 -2.57
C TYR A 84 10.20 7.84 -2.02
N PRO A 85 11.33 7.97 -1.31
CA PRO A 85 12.05 6.81 -0.77
C PRO A 85 11.17 5.96 0.16
N CYS A 86 11.05 4.66 -0.12
CA CYS A 86 10.18 3.75 0.64
C CYS A 86 10.54 3.70 2.13
N ALA A 87 11.84 3.65 2.44
CA ALA A 87 12.33 3.58 3.83
C ALA A 87 11.91 4.82 4.65
N SER A 88 11.82 5.98 4.02
CA SER A 88 11.44 7.23 4.68
C SER A 88 9.96 7.28 5.05
N LEU A 89 9.07 6.60 4.32
CA LEU A 89 7.63 6.54 4.63
C LEU A 89 7.32 5.77 5.90
N VAL A 90 8.10 4.74 6.19
CA VAL A 90 7.86 3.84 7.32
C VAL A 90 8.68 4.21 8.55
N ARG A 91 9.61 5.16 8.41
CA ARG A 91 10.43 5.64 9.52
C ARG A 91 9.54 6.42 10.49
N ARG A 92 9.35 5.87 11.68
CA ARG A 92 8.61 6.53 12.76
C ARG A 92 9.51 7.45 13.55
N CYS A 93 8.92 8.53 14.08
CA CYS A 93 9.53 9.30 15.14
C CYS A 93 9.47 8.50 16.44
N THR A 94 10.60 8.38 17.13
CA THR A 94 10.70 7.75 18.44
C THR A 94 10.70 8.81 19.53
N HIS A 95 9.89 8.62 20.55
CA HIS A 95 9.81 9.52 21.71
C HIS A 95 10.12 8.73 22.97
N GLU A 96 10.98 9.28 23.83
CA GLU A 96 11.24 8.74 25.16
C GLU A 96 10.31 9.43 26.17
N ARG A 97 9.79 8.65 27.13
CA ARG A 97 8.95 9.19 28.21
C ARG A 97 9.52 8.74 29.54
N GLU A 98 9.76 9.68 30.45
CA GLU A 98 10.10 9.37 31.82
C GLU A 98 8.83 9.05 32.62
N THR A 99 8.82 7.91 33.31
CA THR A 99 7.71 7.51 34.16
C THR A 99 7.97 7.95 35.60
N ILE A 100 7.09 8.78 36.15
CA ILE A 100 7.12 9.16 37.57
C ILE A 100 6.24 8.17 38.34
N LYS A 101 6.79 7.57 39.42
CA LYS A 101 5.98 6.74 40.33
C LYS A 101 5.05 7.65 41.14
N THR A 102 3.75 7.58 40.86
CA THR A 102 2.73 8.14 41.74
C THR A 102 2.49 7.20 42.92
N ALA A 103 2.42 7.74 44.13
CA ALA A 103 2.04 6.97 45.32
C ALA A 103 0.61 6.43 45.15
N SER A 104 0.39 5.17 45.55
CA SER A 104 -0.93 4.53 45.48
C SER A 104 -1.97 5.35 46.25
N PRO A 105 -3.17 5.59 45.69
CA PRO A 105 -4.27 6.15 46.47
C PRO A 105 -4.61 5.15 47.59
N ILE A 106 -4.58 5.63 48.83
CA ILE A 106 -5.00 4.92 50.04
C ILE A 106 -6.52 4.69 49.98
#